data_AF-A0A7V5X1G8-F1
#
_entry.id   AF-A0A7V5X1G8-F1
#
_cell.length_a   1.000
_cell.length_b   1.000
_cell.length_c   1.000
_cell.angle_alpha   90.00
_cell.angle_beta   90.00
_cell.angle_gamma   90.00
#
_symmetry.space_group_name_H-M   'P 1'
#
loop_
_entity.id
_entity.type
_entity.pdbx_description
1 polymer ?
#
loop_
_entity_poly.entity_id
_entity_poly.type
_entity_poly.pdbx_seq_one_letter_code
_entity_poly.pdbx_strand_id
1 'polypeptide(L)' 'MRQKCNPQMSLFTKPCSKPIARELEQISKILDETPRLMEIVYDDLVREKRADTGREGMTAEQVLRSAILKQYR' A
#
# COMPACT_ATOMS: atom_id res chain seq x y z
N MET A 1 9.89 9.01 8.08
CA MET A 1 10.29 7.91 7.16
C MET A 1 9.18 7.53 6.19
N ARG A 2 7.90 7.62 6.57
CA ARG A 2 6.80 7.05 5.79
C ARG A 2 6.46 7.91 4.56
N GLN A 3 6.55 7.30 3.38
CA GLN A 3 6.17 7.89 2.10
C GLN A 3 4.73 7.46 1.73
N LYS A 4 4.05 8.25 0.90
CA LYS A 4 2.67 7.97 0.46
C LYS A 4 2.60 6.71 -0.41
N CYS A 5 3.25 6.75 -1.55
CA CYS A 5 3.34 5.67 -2.52
C CYS A 5 4.75 5.62 -3.10
N ASN A 6 5.09 4.52 -3.77
CA ASN A 6 6.26 4.48 -4.63
C ASN A 6 5.80 4.68 -6.07
N PRO A 7 6.16 5.79 -6.74
CA PRO A 7 5.70 6.07 -8.10
C PRO A 7 6.28 5.09 -9.13
N GLN A 8 7.35 4.37 -8.80
CA GLN A 8 7.99 3.42 -9.69
C GLN A 8 7.67 1.97 -9.29
N MET A 9 7.05 1.23 -10.23
CA MET A 9 6.86 -0.20 -10.08
C MET A 9 8.20 -0.94 -10.08
N SER A 10 8.34 -1.99 -9.27
CA SER A 10 9.57 -2.78 -9.22
C SER A 10 9.83 -3.45 -10.57
N LEU A 11 11.05 -3.27 -11.08
CA LEU A 11 11.55 -3.90 -12.31
C LEU A 11 11.59 -5.43 -12.22
N PHE A 12 11.56 -5.99 -11.01
CA PHE A 12 11.67 -7.43 -10.75
C PHE A 12 10.33 -8.08 -10.38
N THR A 13 9.21 -7.39 -10.62
CA THR A 13 7.88 -7.94 -10.35
C THR A 13 7.58 -9.07 -11.33
N LYS A 14 7.55 -10.32 -10.84
CA LYS A 14 7.16 -11.49 -11.64
C LYS A 14 5.67 -11.78 -11.45
N PRO A 15 4.90 -12.00 -12.54
CA PRO A 15 3.54 -12.47 -12.42
C PRO A 15 3.52 -13.81 -11.68
N CYS A 16 2.65 -13.95 -10.68
CA CYS A 16 2.51 -15.16 -9.88
C CYS A 16 1.09 -15.73 -10.08
N SER A 17 0.98 -17.04 -10.36
CA SER A 17 -0.31 -17.70 -10.65
C SER A 17 -1.13 -18.03 -9.39
N LYS A 18 -0.69 -17.62 -8.20
CA LYS A 18 -1.40 -17.92 -6.94
C LYS A 18 -2.65 -17.06 -6.80
N PRO A 19 -3.75 -17.57 -6.20
CA PRO A 19 -4.97 -16.78 -5.98
C PRO A 19 -4.73 -15.44 -5.28
N ILE A 20 -3.87 -15.41 -4.26
CA ILE A 20 -3.49 -14.19 -3.54
C ILE A 20 -2.82 -13.14 -4.44
N ALA A 21 -2.11 -13.56 -5.49
CA ALA A 21 -1.49 -12.63 -6.42
C ALA A 21 -2.53 -11.93 -7.30
N ARG A 22 -3.60 -12.64 -7.69
CA ARG A 22 -4.75 -12.04 -8.38
C ARG A 22 -5.50 -11.06 -7.47
N GLU A 23 -5.69 -11.41 -6.20
CA GLU A 23 -6.30 -10.51 -5.21
C GLU A 23 -5.48 -9.22 -5.06
N LEU A 24 -4.15 -9.34 -4.91
CA LEU A 24 -3.25 -8.20 -4.83
C LEU A 24 -3.23 -7.34 -6.11
N GLU A 25 -3.34 -7.95 -7.29
CA GLU A 25 -3.44 -7.25 -8.56
C GLU A 25 -4.74 -6.44 -8.65
N GLN A 26 -5.87 -7.00 -8.22
CA GLN A 26 -7.14 -6.27 -8.15
C GLN A 26 -7.07 -5.13 -7.14
N ILE A 27 -6.48 -5.34 -5.97
CA ILE A 27 -6.24 -4.26 -4.99
C ILE A 27 -5.39 -3.17 -5.65
N SER A 28 -4.30 -3.52 -6.33
CA SER A 28 -3.45 -2.54 -7.01
C SER A 28 -4.24 -1.70 -8.00
N LYS A 29 -5.02 -2.34 -8.88
CA LYS A 29 -5.83 -1.64 -9.88
C LYS A 29 -6.79 -0.64 -9.25
N ILE A 30 -7.47 -1.02 -8.16
CA ILE A 30 -8.38 -0.12 -7.43
C ILE A 30 -7.62 1.08 -6.86
N LEU A 31 -6.44 0.86 -6.26
CA LEU A 31 -5.64 1.95 -5.69
C LEU A 31 -5.10 2.89 -6.78
N ASP A 32 -4.69 2.35 -7.94
CA ASP A 32 -4.22 3.12 -9.10
C ASP A 32 -5.35 3.97 -9.70
N GLU A 33 -6.59 3.46 -9.72
CA GLU A 33 -7.79 4.19 -10.15
C GLU A 33 -8.29 5.22 -9.11
N THR A 34 -7.80 5.15 -7.87
CA THR A 34 -8.24 6.01 -6.76
C THR A 34 -7.09 6.75 -6.07
N PRO A 35 -6.30 7.57 -6.79
CA PRO A 35 -5.09 8.20 -6.24
C PRO A 35 -5.37 9.09 -5.01
N ARG A 36 -6.56 9.71 -4.94
CA ARG A 36 -6.97 10.53 -3.80
C ARG A 36 -7.15 9.72 -2.51
N LEU A 37 -7.38 8.41 -2.60
CA LEU A 37 -7.46 7.53 -1.43
C LEU A 37 -6.13 7.48 -0.68
N MET A 38 -4.99 7.52 -1.40
CA MET A 38 -3.67 7.52 -0.76
C MET A 38 -3.42 8.75 0.10
N GLU A 39 -3.99 9.90 -0.27
CA GLU A 39 -3.92 11.12 0.54
C GLU A 39 -4.64 10.92 1.88
N ILE A 40 -5.87 10.40 1.84
CA ILE A 40 -6.68 10.15 3.03
C ILE A 40 -6.01 9.11 3.95
N VAL A 41 -5.50 8.03 3.36
CA VAL A 41 -4.81 6.96 4.11
C VAL A 41 -3.51 7.47 4.71
N TYR A 42 -2.76 8.29 3.99
CA TYR A 42 -1.54 8.90 4.53
C TYR A 42 -1.86 9.78 5.72
N ASP A 43 -2.84 10.68 5.57
CA ASP A 43 -3.27 11.59 6.63
C ASP A 43 -3.70 10.82 7.87
N ASP A 44 -4.49 9.74 7.72
CA ASP A 44 -4.89 8.86 8.83
C ASP A 44 -3.67 8.23 9.55
N LEU A 45 -2.72 7.70 8.78
CA LEU A 45 -1.53 7.04 9.33
C LEU A 45 -0.57 7.99 10.08
N VAL A 46 -0.58 9.29 9.74
CA VAL A 46 0.30 10.30 10.37
C VAL A 46 -0.42 11.19 11.37
N ARG A 47 -1.76 11.17 11.42
CA ARG A 47 -2.57 12.02 12.32
C ARG A 47 -2.37 11.66 13.78
N GLU A 48 -2.37 10.38 14.11
CA GLU A 48 -2.23 9.93 15.51
C GLU A 48 -0.78 9.66 15.94
N LYS A 49 0.13 9.45 14.99
CA LYS A 49 1.52 9.07 15.26
C LYS A 49 2.50 9.88 14.44
N ARG A 50 3.68 10.14 15.01
CA ARG A 50 4.72 10.89 14.32
C ARG A 50 5.17 10.17 13.04
N ALA A 51 5.14 10.89 11.92
CA ALA A 51 5.54 10.38 10.59
C ALA A 51 7.04 10.06 10.46
N ASP A 52 7.86 10.51 11.42
CA ASP A 52 9.29 10.23 11.52
C ASP A 52 9.61 8.87 12.17
N THR A 53 8.62 8.23 12.81
CA THR A 53 8.76 6.91 13.44
C THR A 53 8.20 5.77 12.57
N GLY A 54 8.65 4.53 12.83
CA GLY A 54 8.18 3.31 12.17
C GLY A 54 9.21 2.62 11.30
N ARG A 55 8.77 1.64 10.49
CA ARG A 55 9.64 0.88 9.58
C ARG A 55 10.03 1.73 8.36
N GLU A 56 11.33 1.93 8.17
CA GLU A 56 11.88 2.56 6.97
C GLU A 56 11.56 1.76 5.70
N GLY A 57 11.31 2.47 4.60
CA GLY A 57 11.04 1.86 3.30
C GLY A 57 9.64 1.26 3.13
N MET A 58 8.74 1.38 4.12
CA MET A 58 7.34 0.93 3.98
C MET A 58 6.39 2.12 3.76
N THR A 59 5.71 2.14 2.61
CA THR A 59 4.80 3.22 2.21
C THR A 59 3.40 3.07 2.82
N ALA A 60 2.61 4.16 2.82
CA ALA A 60 1.21 4.12 3.25
C ALA A 60 0.38 3.13 2.42
N GLU A 61 0.61 3.09 1.11
CA GLU A 61 0.01 2.11 0.19
C GLU A 61 0.30 0.66 0.61
N GLN A 62 1.54 0.33 0.97
CA GLN A 62 1.91 -1.01 1.42
C GLN A 62 1.30 -1.37 2.78
N VAL A 63 1.16 -0.39 3.68
CA VAL A 63 0.45 -0.56 4.95
C VAL A 63 -1.01 -0.89 4.69
N LEU A 64 -1.67 -0.14 3.80
CA LEU A 64 -3.07 -0.39 3.43
C LEU A 64 -3.25 -1.78 2.80
N ARG A 65 -2.41 -2.15 1.83
CA ARG A 65 -2.45 -3.50 1.21
C ARG A 65 -2.34 -4.60 2.26
N SER A 66 -1.44 -4.43 3.23
CA SER A 66 -1.25 -5.38 4.33
C SER A 66 -2.47 -5.43 5.26
N ALA A 67 -3.07 -4.27 5.57
CA ALA A 67 -4.24 -4.17 6.44
C ALA A 67 -5.48 -4.83 5.80
N ILE A 68 -5.71 -4.62 4.50
CA ILE A 68 -6.81 -5.27 3.75
C ILE A 68 -6.66 -6.79 3.82
N LEU A 69 -5.47 -7.32 3.51
CA LEU A 69 -5.23 -8.76 3.56
C LEU A 69 -5.38 -9.34 4.97
N LYS A 70 -4.97 -8.58 6.00
CA LYS A 70 -5.13 -8.98 7.40
C LYS A 70 -6.59 -8.97 7.83
N GLN A 71 -7.41 -8.03 7.36
CA GLN A 71 -8.81 -7.91 7.75
C GLN A 71 -9.71 -8.91 7.02
N TYR A 72 -9.37 -9.26 5.77
CA TYR A 72 -10.11 -10.23 4.97
C TYR A 72 -9.89 -11.69 5.43
N ARG A 73 -8.87 -11.94 6.26
CA ARG A 73 -8.49 -13.26 6.76
C ARG A 73 -8.69 -13.35 8.27
#